data_AF-A0A381U631-F1
#
_entry.id   AF-A0A381U631-F1
#
_cell.length_a   1.000
_cell.length_b   1.000
_cell.length_c   1.000
_cell.angle_alpha   90.00
_cell.angle_beta   90.00
_cell.angle_gamma   90.00
#
_symmetry.space_group_name_H-M   'P 1'
#
loop_
_entity.id
_entity.type
_entity.pdbx_description
1 polymer ?
#
loop_
_entity_poly.entity_id
_entity_poly.type
_entity_poly.pdbx_seq_one_letter_code
_entity_poly.pdbx_strand_id
1 'polypeptide(L)'
;MAVPIIFTLKDPEKLHLTFWLIVIAILSDTLDGWVARKSHGVTHLGQWLDPIADFIVILAVTAFMVYEGRFPKWFFTFYLVRYVSIALPAIYLLNHTHFVLHSNWWGKWGAGITTLGVFLHIFHIQGVPYLPFLTLVIASCLLIISWIKYFKTFIIEYKTLQETRDN
;
A
#
# COMPACT_ATOMS: atom_id res chain seq x y z
N MET A 1 -2.14 9.28 -11.85
CA MET A 1 -2.16 10.35 -10.83
C MET A 1 -0.78 10.64 -10.19
N ALA A 2 0.20 9.73 -10.21
CA ALA A 2 1.48 9.90 -9.49
C ALA A 2 2.38 11.06 -9.99
N VAL A 3 2.50 11.23 -11.32
CA VAL A 3 3.45 12.18 -11.93
C VAL A 3 3.16 13.65 -11.56
N PRO A 4 1.89 14.14 -11.61
CA PRO A 4 1.57 15.49 -11.15
C PRO A 4 1.86 15.72 -9.66
N ILE A 5 1.57 14.73 -8.80
CA ILE A 5 1.78 14.83 -7.34
C ILE A 5 3.26 14.96 -7.01
N ILE A 6 4.13 14.18 -7.66
CA ILE A 6 5.58 14.24 -7.46
C ILE A 6 6.14 15.59 -7.96
N PHE A 7 5.64 16.09 -9.09
CA PHE A 7 6.08 17.36 -9.65
C PHE A 7 5.70 18.55 -8.75
N THR A 8 4.52 18.55 -8.14
CA THR A 8 4.08 19.61 -7.22
C THR A 8 4.67 19.47 -5.82
N LEU A 9 5.16 18.29 -5.43
CA LEU A 9 5.88 18.09 -4.16
C LEU A 9 7.24 18.79 -4.13
N LYS A 10 7.85 19.02 -5.30
CA LYS A 10 9.17 19.61 -5.46
C LYS A 10 9.20 21.11 -5.14
N ASP A 11 8.09 21.82 -5.34
CA ASP A 11 7.95 23.25 -5.05
C ASP A 11 7.17 23.46 -3.74
N PRO A 12 7.79 24.00 -2.67
CA PRO A 12 7.10 24.29 -1.41
C PRO A 12 5.88 25.20 -1.56
N GLU A 13 5.88 26.11 -2.53
CA GLU A 13 4.76 27.03 -2.79
C GLU A 13 3.52 26.33 -3.38
N LYS A 14 3.67 25.12 -3.94
CA LYS A 14 2.58 24.35 -4.57
C LYS A 14 1.99 23.27 -3.67
N LEU A 15 2.33 23.27 -2.37
CA LEU A 15 1.81 22.32 -1.38
C LEU A 15 0.27 22.29 -1.35
N HIS A 16 -0.38 23.43 -1.55
CA HIS A 16 -1.85 23.52 -1.64
C HIS A 16 -2.42 22.75 -2.85
N LEU A 17 -1.70 22.78 -3.99
CA LEU A 17 -2.09 22.09 -5.21
C LEU A 17 -1.89 20.58 -5.07
N THR A 18 -0.81 20.17 -4.40
CA THR A 18 -0.57 18.77 -3.99
C THR A 18 -1.72 18.24 -3.11
N PHE A 19 -2.20 19.02 -2.14
CA PHE A 19 -3.34 18.64 -1.31
C PHE A 19 -4.59 18.35 -2.15
N TRP A 20 -4.98 19.29 -3.02
CA TRP A 20 -6.16 19.11 -3.86
C TRP A 20 -6.02 17.94 -4.84
N LEU A 21 -4.83 17.71 -5.41
CA LEU A 21 -4.57 16.55 -6.26
C LEU A 21 -4.73 15.22 -5.50
N ILE A 22 -4.24 15.13 -4.26
CA ILE A 22 -4.41 13.94 -3.41
C ILE A 22 -5.88 13.74 -3.06
N VAL A 23 -6.60 14.80 -2.69
CA VAL A 23 -8.04 14.73 -2.37
C VAL A 23 -8.85 14.27 -3.59
N ILE A 24 -8.58 14.83 -4.77
CA ILE A 24 -9.26 14.43 -6.01
C ILE A 24 -8.94 12.99 -6.37
N ALA A 25 -7.70 12.52 -6.17
CA ALA A 25 -7.33 11.13 -6.40
C ALA A 25 -8.10 10.18 -5.47
N ILE A 26 -8.12 10.46 -4.16
CA ILE A 26 -8.87 9.65 -3.18
C ILE A 26 -10.36 9.61 -3.51
N LEU A 27 -10.95 10.78 -3.84
CA LEU A 27 -12.36 10.85 -4.21
C LEU A 27 -12.66 10.11 -5.52
N SER A 28 -11.79 10.23 -6.52
CA SER A 28 -11.96 9.53 -7.81
C SER A 28 -11.90 8.01 -7.62
N ASP A 29 -10.94 7.49 -6.85
CA ASP A 29 -10.82 6.05 -6.59
C ASP A 29 -12.04 5.50 -5.86
N THR A 30 -12.63 6.26 -4.93
CA THR A 30 -13.86 5.84 -4.25
C THR A 30 -15.08 5.81 -5.18
N LEU A 31 -15.12 6.70 -6.16
CA LEU A 31 -16.19 6.80 -7.15
C LEU A 31 -16.06 5.69 -8.21
N ASP A 32 -14.86 5.50 -8.74
CA ASP A 32 -14.54 4.45 -9.72
C ASP A 32 -14.76 3.06 -9.11
N GLY A 33 -14.39 2.85 -7.85
CA GLY A 33 -14.68 1.63 -7.12
C GLY A 33 -16.18 1.39 -6.90
N TRP A 34 -17.02 2.43 -6.81
CA TRP A 34 -18.48 2.29 -6.73
C TRP A 34 -19.10 1.95 -8.08
N VAL A 35 -18.64 2.57 -9.17
CA VAL A 35 -19.09 2.30 -10.54
C VAL A 35 -18.65 0.90 -11.00
N ALA A 36 -17.42 0.49 -10.70
CA ALA A 36 -16.88 -0.83 -11.04
C ALA A 36 -17.57 -1.98 -10.29
N ARG A 37 -18.06 -1.75 -9.06
CA ARG A 37 -18.87 -2.75 -8.34
C ARG A 37 -20.29 -2.90 -8.91
N LYS A 38 -20.78 -1.89 -9.62
CA LYS A 38 -22.11 -1.87 -10.22
C LYS A 38 -22.11 -2.39 -11.66
N SER A 39 -20.96 -2.36 -12.32
CA SER A 39 -20.73 -3.04 -13.60
C SER A 39 -20.18 -4.43 -13.32
N HIS A 40 -20.95 -5.48 -13.58
CA HIS A 40 -20.54 -6.89 -13.39
C HIS A 40 -19.34 -7.36 -14.24
N GLY A 41 -18.58 -6.44 -14.84
CA GLY A 41 -17.42 -6.69 -15.69
C GLY A 41 -16.10 -6.34 -15.00
N VAL A 42 -15.84 -6.86 -13.80
CA VAL A 42 -14.51 -6.73 -13.19
C VAL A 42 -13.61 -7.81 -13.79
N THR A 43 -12.83 -7.47 -14.82
CA THR A 43 -11.82 -8.38 -15.38
C THR A 43 -10.80 -8.76 -14.31
N HIS A 44 -10.46 -10.04 -14.18
CA HIS A 44 -9.46 -10.54 -13.22
C HIS A 44 -8.14 -9.76 -13.26
N LEU A 45 -7.70 -9.29 -14.44
CA LEU A 45 -6.49 -8.47 -14.59
C LEU A 45 -6.60 -7.07 -13.97
N GLY A 46 -7.76 -6.42 -14.04
CA GLY A 46 -7.98 -5.08 -13.49
C GLY A 46 -7.90 -5.05 -11.96
N GLN A 47 -8.38 -6.10 -11.28
CA GLN A 47 -8.31 -6.20 -9.81
C GLN A 47 -6.88 -6.24 -9.26
N TRP A 48 -5.90 -6.68 -10.07
CA TRP A 48 -4.49 -6.71 -9.67
C TRP A 48 -3.74 -5.45 -10.09
N LEU A 49 -4.11 -4.83 -11.21
CA LEU A 49 -3.46 -3.63 -11.69
C LEU A 49 -3.65 -2.44 -10.73
N ASP A 50 -4.85 -2.27 -10.17
CA ASP A 50 -5.17 -1.15 -9.28
C ASP A 50 -4.32 -1.13 -7.99
N PRO A 51 -4.23 -2.21 -7.19
CA PRO A 51 -3.39 -2.22 -5.98
C PRO A 51 -1.88 -2.10 -6.27
N ILE A 52 -1.43 -2.52 -7.46
CA ILE A 52 -0.03 -2.38 -7.89
C ILE A 52 0.26 -0.92 -8.23
N ALA A 53 -0.63 -0.26 -8.98
CA ALA A 53 -0.51 1.15 -9.31
C ALA A 53 -0.48 2.01 -8.04
N ASP A 54 -1.40 1.77 -7.10
CA ASP A 54 -1.47 2.46 -5.80
C ASP A 54 -0.17 2.32 -5.00
N PHE A 55 0.38 1.10 -4.96
CA PHE A 55 1.64 0.83 -4.28
C PHE A 55 2.81 1.58 -4.93
N ILE A 56 2.88 1.61 -6.26
CA ILE A 56 3.92 2.34 -6.99
C ILE A 56 3.84 3.84 -6.70
N VAL A 57 2.64 4.41 -6.61
CA VAL A 57 2.45 5.83 -6.28
C VAL A 57 3.01 6.12 -4.88
N ILE A 58 2.58 5.34 -3.87
CA ILE A 58 3.05 5.53 -2.48
C ILE A 58 4.57 5.33 -2.39
N LEU A 59 5.11 4.31 -3.07
CA LEU A 59 6.53 4.03 -3.07
C LEU A 59 7.33 5.15 -3.72
N ALA A 60 6.87 5.70 -4.84
CA ALA A 60 7.54 6.81 -5.52
C ALA A 60 7.56 8.09 -4.67
N VAL A 61 6.42 8.44 -4.05
CA VAL A 61 6.31 9.61 -3.17
C VAL A 61 7.21 9.43 -1.95
N THR A 62 7.15 8.29 -1.28
CA THR A 62 7.97 8.02 -0.08
C THR A 62 9.45 7.91 -0.41
N ALA A 63 9.83 7.33 -1.55
CA ALA A 63 11.22 7.29 -2.02
C ALA A 63 11.80 8.70 -2.25
N PHE A 64 11.03 9.59 -2.89
CA PHE A 64 11.43 10.98 -3.08
C PHE A 64 11.61 11.70 -1.74
N MET A 65 10.68 11.52 -0.79
CA MET A 65 10.79 12.13 0.53
C MET A 65 11.96 11.56 1.36
N VAL A 66 12.32 10.30 1.17
CA VAL A 66 13.51 9.69 1.76
C VAL A 66 14.79 10.32 1.19
N TYR A 67 14.82 10.59 -0.13
CA TYR A 67 15.93 11.25 -0.80
C TYR A 67 16.13 12.68 -0.25
N GLU A 68 15.04 13.43 -0.05
CA GLU A 68 15.04 14.77 0.55
C GLU A 68 15.28 14.76 2.08
N GLY A 69 15.45 13.58 2.71
CA GLY A 69 15.65 13.46 4.16
C GLY A 69 14.41 13.77 5.01
N ARG A 70 13.23 13.91 4.38
CA ARG A 70 11.95 14.26 5.04
C ARG A 70 11.15 13.05 5.51
N PHE A 71 11.56 11.84 5.15
CA PHE A 71 10.85 10.61 5.51
C PHE A 71 11.83 9.54 6.04
N PRO A 72 11.44 8.77 7.07
CA PRO A 72 12.33 7.78 7.66
C PRO A 72 12.62 6.61 6.71
N LYS A 73 13.92 6.43 6.40
CA LYS A 73 14.46 5.32 5.58
C LYS A 73 14.02 3.95 6.07
N TRP A 74 13.98 3.74 7.39
CA TRP A 74 13.63 2.44 7.97
C TRP A 74 12.21 2.01 7.59
N PHE A 75 11.24 2.94 7.57
CA PHE A 75 9.85 2.63 7.26
C PHE A 75 9.68 2.33 5.77
N PHE A 76 10.35 3.11 4.91
CA PHE A 76 10.37 2.87 3.47
C PHE A 76 10.87 1.45 3.15
N THR A 77 12.04 1.08 3.68
CA THR A 77 12.62 -0.26 3.46
C THR A 77 11.71 -1.35 4.01
N PHE A 78 11.16 -1.17 5.22
CA PHE A 78 10.20 -2.12 5.80
C PHE A 78 8.98 -2.32 4.90
N TYR A 79 8.37 -1.23 4.44
CA TYR A 79 7.16 -1.26 3.62
C TYR A 79 7.41 -1.94 2.27
N LEU A 80 8.55 -1.64 1.63
CA LEU A 80 8.96 -2.25 0.37
C LEU A 80 9.20 -3.77 0.52
N VAL A 81 10.00 -4.19 1.50
CA VAL A 81 10.29 -5.61 1.76
C VAL A 81 9.01 -6.39 2.06
N ARG A 82 8.13 -5.82 2.88
CA ARG A 82 6.83 -6.42 3.18
C ARG A 82 5.98 -6.59 1.92
N TYR A 83 5.94 -5.59 1.03
CA TYR A 83 5.17 -5.69 -0.20
C TYR A 83 5.67 -6.83 -1.10
N VAL A 84 6.98 -6.86 -1.39
CA VAL A 84 7.58 -7.89 -2.25
C VAL A 84 7.40 -9.28 -1.65
N SER A 85 7.62 -9.43 -0.35
CA SER A 85 7.47 -10.73 0.34
C SER A 85 6.04 -11.25 0.42
N ILE A 86 5.03 -10.40 0.25
CA ILE A 86 3.62 -10.83 0.13
C ILE A 86 3.26 -11.07 -1.33
N ALA A 87 3.72 -10.20 -2.24
CA ALA A 87 3.38 -10.27 -3.66
C ALA A 87 3.95 -11.52 -4.33
N LEU A 88 5.23 -11.85 -4.11
CA LEU A 88 5.88 -12.98 -4.79
C LEU A 88 5.21 -14.34 -4.47
N PRO A 89 4.98 -14.73 -3.20
CA PRO A 89 4.30 -15.99 -2.90
C PRO A 89 2.84 -16.00 -3.37
N ALA A 90 2.14 -14.86 -3.29
CA ALA A 90 0.76 -14.77 -3.74
C ALA A 90 0.63 -15.02 -5.24
N ILE A 91 1.50 -14.41 -6.06
CA ILE A 91 1.52 -14.62 -7.52
C ILE A 91 1.87 -16.07 -7.85
N TYR A 92 2.85 -16.65 -7.15
CA TYR A 92 3.22 -18.06 -7.35
C TYR A 92 2.05 -19.00 -7.06
N LEU A 93 1.39 -18.86 -5.91
CA LEU A 93 0.27 -19.71 -5.52
C LEU A 93 -0.94 -19.52 -6.44
N LEU A 94 -1.25 -18.28 -6.84
CA LEU A 94 -2.35 -18.01 -7.79
C LEU A 94 -2.13 -18.69 -9.15
N ASN A 95 -0.88 -18.80 -9.62
CA ASN A 95 -0.57 -19.43 -10.90
C ASN A 95 -0.58 -20.97 -10.84
N HIS A 96 -0.53 -21.55 -9.63
CA HIS A 96 -0.43 -22.99 -9.44
C HIS A 96 -1.61 -23.61 -8.68
N THR A 97 -2.48 -22.81 -8.06
CA THR A 97 -3.71 -23.23 -7.38
C THR A 97 -4.85 -22.24 -7.64
N HIS A 98 -6.04 -22.53 -7.12
CA HIS A 98 -7.15 -21.56 -7.08
C HIS A 98 -7.06 -20.58 -5.90
N PHE A 99 -5.86 -20.37 -5.35
CA PHE A 99 -5.64 -19.52 -4.19
C PHE A 99 -5.98 -18.06 -4.50
N VAL A 100 -6.86 -17.48 -3.68
CA VAL A 100 -7.16 -16.05 -3.72
C VAL A 100 -6.71 -15.41 -2.42
N LEU A 101 -5.85 -14.38 -2.52
CA LEU A 101 -5.33 -13.69 -1.36
C LEU A 101 -6.42 -12.83 -0.72
N HIS A 102 -6.95 -13.27 0.42
CA HIS A 102 -7.94 -12.49 1.17
C HIS A 102 -7.29 -11.43 2.06
N SER A 103 -7.78 -10.19 1.96
CA SER A 103 -7.33 -9.08 2.81
C SER A 103 -7.66 -9.34 4.28
N ASN A 104 -6.68 -9.20 5.17
CA ASN A 104 -6.92 -9.27 6.61
C ASN A 104 -7.14 -7.88 7.23
N TRP A 105 -7.89 -7.84 8.33
CA TRP A 105 -8.24 -6.59 9.04
C TRP A 105 -7.02 -5.79 9.50
N TRP A 106 -5.99 -6.45 10.03
CA TRP A 106 -4.75 -5.80 10.49
C TRP A 106 -4.02 -5.08 9.35
N GLY A 107 -4.02 -5.69 8.16
CA GLY A 107 -3.45 -5.12 6.96
C GLY A 107 -4.23 -3.89 6.48
N LYS A 108 -5.58 -3.92 6.55
CA LYS A 108 -6.42 -2.76 6.19
C LYS A 108 -6.16 -1.56 7.10
N TRP A 109 -6.19 -1.78 8.42
CA TRP A 109 -5.90 -0.73 9.39
C TRP A 109 -4.45 -0.23 9.27
N GLY A 110 -3.49 -1.15 9.13
CA GLY A 110 -2.09 -0.80 8.93
C GLY A 110 -1.85 0.04 7.67
N ALA A 111 -2.53 -0.29 6.56
CA ALA A 111 -2.47 0.50 5.33
C ALA A 111 -3.09 1.89 5.52
N GLY A 112 -4.26 2.00 6.14
CA GLY A 112 -4.90 3.29 6.43
C GLY A 112 -4.02 4.21 7.30
N ILE A 113 -3.42 3.66 8.37
CA ILE A 113 -2.51 4.42 9.23
C ILE A 113 -1.21 4.77 8.50
N THR A 114 -0.73 3.92 7.58
CA THR A 114 0.42 4.24 6.73
C THR A 114 0.13 5.43 5.84
N THR A 115 -1.02 5.43 5.15
CA THR A 115 -1.44 6.55 4.29
C THR A 115 -1.55 7.84 5.09
N LEU A 116 -2.14 7.78 6.29
CA LEU A 116 -2.18 8.91 7.22
C LEU A 116 -0.77 9.39 7.60
N GLY A 117 0.14 8.47 7.93
CA GLY A 117 1.51 8.80 8.31
C GLY A 117 2.31 9.45 7.18
N VAL A 118 2.17 8.95 5.95
CA VAL A 118 2.76 9.57 4.75
C VAL A 118 2.18 10.97 4.55
N PHE A 119 0.86 11.12 4.64
CA PHE A 119 0.19 12.41 4.52
C PHE A 119 0.69 13.43 5.55
N LEU A 120 0.84 13.02 6.81
CA LEU A 120 1.36 13.88 7.88
C LEU A 120 2.81 14.30 7.66
N HIS A 121 3.65 13.45 7.05
CA HIS A 121 5.02 13.84 6.67
C HIS A 121 5.05 14.83 5.49
N ILE A 122 4.06 14.79 4.59
CA ILE A 122 3.96 15.72 3.46
C ILE A 122 3.57 17.12 3.96
N PHE A 123 2.50 17.23 4.74
CA PHE A 123 1.90 18.51 5.13
C PHE A 123 2.45 19.13 6.41
N HIS A 124 3.33 18.42 7.13
CA HIS A 124 4.06 18.88 8.31
C HIS A 124 3.27 19.84 9.22
N ILE A 125 2.39 19.28 10.07
CA ILE A 125 1.54 20.06 10.96
C ILE A 125 2.39 20.70 12.06
N GLN A 126 2.51 22.03 12.03
CA GLN A 126 3.22 22.81 13.05
C GLN A 126 2.43 22.74 14.37
N GLY A 127 2.97 22.03 15.37
CA GLY A 127 2.35 21.86 16.70
C GLY A 127 2.46 20.45 17.27
N VAL A 128 2.69 19.42 16.44
CA VAL A 128 2.77 18.02 16.90
C VAL A 128 3.91 17.26 16.17
N PRO A 129 5.19 17.56 16.46
CA PRO A 129 6.33 17.05 15.68
C PRO A 129 6.52 15.53 15.75
N TYR A 130 6.04 14.89 16.83
CA TYR A 130 6.17 13.44 17.02
C TYR A 130 5.03 12.62 16.38
N LEU A 131 3.93 13.28 15.97
CA LEU A 131 2.74 12.60 15.44
C LEU A 131 3.02 11.82 14.15
N PRO A 132 3.72 12.38 13.14
CA PRO A 132 4.03 11.64 11.91
C PRO A 132 4.85 10.37 12.22
N PHE A 133 5.86 10.48 13.08
CA PHE A 133 6.69 9.33 13.47
C PHE A 133 5.87 8.26 14.22
N LEU A 134 5.04 8.67 15.18
CA LEU A 134 4.19 7.77 15.96
C LEU A 134 3.24 6.96 15.06
N THR A 135 2.62 7.61 14.07
CA THR A 135 1.74 6.91 13.12
C THR A 135 2.48 5.83 12.34
N LEU A 136 3.72 6.05 11.93
CA LEU A 136 4.52 5.04 11.24
C LEU A 136 4.90 3.87 12.15
N VAL A 137 5.18 4.11 13.43
CA VAL A 137 5.44 3.03 14.40
C VAL A 137 4.19 2.17 14.59
N ILE A 138 3.03 2.79 14.80
CA ILE A 138 1.74 2.09 14.95
C ILE A 138 1.42 1.30 13.67
N ALA A 139 1.58 1.92 12.50
CA ALA A 139 1.40 1.25 11.22
C ALA A 139 2.31 0.03 11.10
N SER A 140 3.59 0.16 11.45
CA SER A 140 4.55 -0.93 11.41
C SER A 140 4.13 -2.12 12.29
N CYS A 141 3.67 -1.86 13.51
CA CYS A 141 3.15 -2.90 14.40
C CYS A 141 1.96 -3.66 13.78
N LEU A 142 0.96 -2.94 13.26
CA LEU A 142 -0.20 -3.57 12.61
C LEU A 142 0.20 -4.35 11.35
N LEU A 143 1.12 -3.81 10.57
CA LEU A 143 1.60 -4.41 9.33
C LEU A 143 2.43 -5.67 9.61
N ILE A 144 3.20 -5.72 10.69
CA ILE A 144 3.92 -6.92 11.15
C ILE A 144 2.92 -8.01 11.55
N ILE A 145 1.88 -7.67 12.32
CA ILE A 145 0.83 -8.64 12.69
C ILE A 145 0.15 -9.20 11.44
N SER A 146 -0.20 -8.32 10.50
CA SER A 146 -0.73 -8.72 9.19
C SER A 146 0.26 -9.62 8.43
N TRP A 147 1.55 -9.31 8.47
CA TRP A 147 2.56 -10.01 7.70
C TRP A 147 2.72 -11.46 8.18
N ILE A 148 2.75 -11.66 9.50
CA ILE A 148 2.77 -13.00 10.11
C ILE A 148 1.53 -13.81 9.68
N LYS A 149 0.34 -13.20 9.63
CA LYS A 149 -0.87 -13.88 9.18
C LYS A 149 -0.80 -14.32 7.71
N TYR A 150 -0.24 -13.47 6.84
CA TYR A 150 -0.04 -13.84 5.44
C TYR A 150 0.95 -15.01 5.30
N PHE A 151 2.08 -14.97 6.00
CA PHE A 151 3.04 -16.09 5.96
C PHE A 151 2.44 -17.42 6.43
N LYS A 152 1.64 -17.42 7.51
CA LYS A 152 0.93 -18.63 7.94
C LYS A 152 0.01 -19.17 6.85
N THR A 153 -0.70 -18.28 6.17
CA THR A 153 -1.60 -18.64 5.06
C THR A 153 -0.82 -19.25 3.90
N PHE A 154 0.30 -18.63 3.51
CA PHE A 154 1.15 -19.15 2.44
C PHE A 154 1.77 -20.51 2.76
N ILE A 155 2.20 -20.74 4.00
CA ILE A 155 2.75 -22.04 4.40
C ILE A 155 1.70 -23.16 4.29
N ILE A 156 0.46 -22.90 4.71
CA ILE A 156 -0.63 -23.87 4.60
C ILE A 156 -0.90 -24.20 3.14
N GLU A 157 -1.06 -23.18 2.31
CA GLU A 157 -1.36 -23.36 0.88
C GLU A 157 -0.23 -24.09 0.15
N TYR A 158 1.03 -23.77 0.47
CA TYR A 158 2.19 -24.42 -0.14
C TYR A 158 2.26 -25.91 0.19
N LYS A 159 1.88 -26.31 1.41
CA LYS A 159 1.78 -27.73 1.78
C LYS A 159 0.68 -28.45 1.00
N THR A 160 -0.50 -27.85 0.90
CA THR A 160 -1.62 -28.40 0.12
C THR A 160 -1.26 -28.58 -1.36
N LEU A 161 -0.51 -27.64 -1.94
CA LEU A 161 -0.01 -27.74 -3.31
C LEU A 161 0.98 -28.92 -3.49
N GLN A 162 1.85 -29.19 -2.51
CA GLN A 162 2.75 -30.34 -2.57
C GLN A 162 1.99 -31.66 -2.49
N GLU A 163 1.04 -31.79 -1.56
CA GLU A 163 0.21 -32.99 -1.41
C GLU A 163 -0.60 -33.30 -2.67
N THR A 164 -1.07 -32.27 -3.38
CA THR A 164 -1.81 -32.45 -4.65
C THR A 164 -0.88 -32.89 -5.79
N ARG A 165 0.40 -32.53 -5.76
CA ARG A 165 1.38 -32.88 -6.80
C ARG A 165 1.93 -34.30 -6.64
N ASP A 166 1.94 -34.82 -5.41
CA ASP A 166 2.46 -36.15 -5.08
C ASP A 166 1.40 -37.28 -5.21
N ASN A 167 0.13 -36.93 -5.42
CA ASN A 167 -0.99 -37.86 -5.71
C ASN A 167 -1.28 -37.93 -7.21
#